data_AF-A0A943K2C2-F1
#
_entry.id   AF-A0A943K2C2-F1
#
_cell.length_a   1.000
_cell.length_b   1.000
_cell.length_c   1.000
_cell.angle_alpha   90.00
_cell.angle_beta   90.00
_cell.angle_gamma   90.00
#
_symmetry.space_group_name_H-M   'P 1'
#
loop_
_entity.id
_entity.type
_entity.pdbx_description
1 polymer ?
#
loop_
_entity_poly.entity_id
_entity_poly.type
_entity_poly.pdbx_seq_one_letter_code
_entity_poly.pdbx_strand_id
1 'polypeptide(L)'
;MVLRGGVRLSFLSGQGFTGDSDPKKGYPEPPLTRHPELVSGSFGFTLAEVLITLGIIGVVAALTLPTLNQAINKKVRAEQIRTVKYKFTKATDKMNSLGLIGPYNSTAAFVAELQKHLKIAKVCPSSKLRECWPYDKITLLDGKEYEVTKIQTGSQFQMKKSDTADYSSPNVGIITGDGTPMILSYNTKCEALDPVKQYGWTTEDNKPVSNATASCVAAVFEINGTGKPNKQNDDVALFNANGLGSSCAIELDGGKCFGAPFTPKPVTKAECEQMKADGMVNYCQYDDDYWAGAVKQCGGKSNMPTLADLGKIASAIYEGNPSIGAKKKASGLTYKPGTATSLGLPEPGFYLWSGEEHSSDYAYNRCFHPTYSYWGDGTRSSSAIQAVCLGD
;
A
#
# COMPACT_ATOMS: atom_id res chain seq x y z
N MET A 1 21.78 -30.45 -20.29
CA MET A 1 22.41 -29.74 -19.16
C MET A 1 21.50 -29.90 -17.96
N VAL A 2 21.83 -30.86 -17.10
CA VAL A 2 21.05 -31.24 -15.91
C VAL A 2 21.54 -30.39 -14.74
N LEU A 3 20.67 -29.60 -14.12
CA LEU A 3 20.98 -28.95 -12.84
C LEU A 3 20.12 -29.60 -11.75
N ARG A 4 20.75 -30.53 -11.03
CA ARG A 4 20.31 -31.06 -9.73
C ARG A 4 20.60 -30.02 -8.65
N GLY A 5 19.58 -29.60 -7.91
CA GLY A 5 19.72 -28.77 -6.70
C GLY A 5 18.92 -29.37 -5.56
N GLY A 6 19.45 -30.41 -4.92
CA GLY A 6 18.89 -30.97 -3.70
C GLY A 6 19.38 -30.19 -2.49
N VAL A 7 18.44 -29.65 -1.70
CA VAL A 7 18.73 -29.02 -0.41
C VAL A 7 18.96 -30.13 0.62
N ARG A 8 20.20 -30.24 1.14
CA ARG A 8 20.55 -31.11 2.27
C ARG A 8 20.16 -30.42 3.58
N LEU A 9 19.25 -31.03 4.34
CA LEU A 9 18.98 -30.69 5.73
C LEU A 9 20.03 -31.39 6.62
N SER A 10 20.94 -30.61 7.20
CA SER A 10 21.95 -31.11 8.14
C SER A 10 21.34 -31.26 9.52
N PHE A 11 21.10 -32.48 9.97
CA PHE A 11 20.82 -32.77 11.38
C PHE A 11 22.13 -32.73 12.18
N LEU A 12 22.14 -31.96 13.27
CA LEU A 12 23.23 -31.92 14.24
C LEU A 12 23.35 -33.28 14.93
N SER A 13 24.50 -33.93 14.75
CA SER A 13 24.89 -35.17 15.43
C SER A 13 25.20 -34.90 16.90
N GLY A 14 24.77 -35.82 17.78
CA GLY A 14 25.00 -35.79 19.21
C GLY A 14 26.48 -35.69 19.60
N GLN A 15 26.74 -34.88 20.62
CA GLN A 15 28.03 -34.83 21.33
C GLN A 15 28.19 -36.11 22.15
N GLY A 16 29.21 -36.91 21.81
CA GLY A 16 29.71 -37.98 22.67
C GLY A 16 30.61 -37.39 23.76
N PHE A 17 30.30 -37.68 25.02
CA PHE A 17 31.21 -37.49 26.15
C PHE A 17 32.14 -38.70 26.24
N THR A 18 33.44 -38.49 26.06
CA THR A 18 34.49 -39.46 26.36
C THR A 18 34.86 -39.34 27.84
N GLY A 19 34.49 -40.34 28.64
CA GLY A 19 34.93 -40.50 30.03
C GLY A 19 36.28 -41.20 30.09
N ASP A 20 37.23 -40.55 30.75
CA ASP A 20 38.58 -40.99 31.07
C ASP A 20 38.55 -42.20 32.02
N SER A 21 39.39 -43.20 31.77
CA SER A 21 39.45 -44.45 32.54
C SER A 21 40.66 -44.44 33.47
N ASP A 22 40.42 -44.22 34.75
CA ASP A 22 41.42 -44.36 35.82
C ASP A 22 41.13 -45.64 36.63
N PRO A 23 42.02 -46.65 36.67
CA PRO A 23 41.74 -47.90 37.36
C PRO A 23 42.29 -47.87 38.79
N LYS A 24 41.51 -48.49 39.70
CA LYS A 24 41.83 -48.92 41.09
C LYS A 24 41.24 -48.04 42.20
N LYS A 25 40.07 -48.48 42.69
CA LYS A 25 39.76 -48.54 44.12
C LYS A 25 38.66 -49.59 44.34
N GLY A 26 39.04 -50.71 44.97
CA GLY A 26 38.09 -51.72 45.42
C GLY A 26 37.40 -51.27 46.70
N TYR A 27 36.08 -51.19 46.65
CA TYR A 27 35.21 -51.08 47.84
C TYR A 27 34.28 -52.30 47.87
N PRO A 28 33.96 -52.84 49.06
CA PRO A 28 33.09 -54.01 49.19
C PRO A 28 31.65 -53.68 48.79
N GLU A 29 31.03 -54.58 48.01
CA GLU A 29 29.64 -54.47 47.56
C GLU A 29 28.65 -54.54 48.74
N PRO A 30 27.66 -53.64 48.83
CA PRO A 30 26.54 -53.78 49.75
C PRO A 30 25.55 -54.84 49.24
N PRO A 31 24.69 -55.42 50.10
CA PRO A 31 23.77 -56.48 49.71
C PRO A 31 22.76 -55.95 48.70
N LEU A 32 22.57 -56.69 47.60
CA LEU A 32 21.53 -56.48 46.59
C LEU A 32 20.14 -56.44 47.24
N THR A 33 19.64 -55.24 47.52
CA THR A 33 18.22 -55.00 47.68
C THR A 33 17.60 -54.97 46.29
N ARG A 34 16.64 -55.88 46.04
CA ARG A 34 15.82 -55.86 44.82
C ARG A 34 15.14 -54.49 44.71
N HIS A 35 15.57 -53.69 43.74
CA HIS A 35 14.73 -52.62 43.22
C HIS A 35 13.44 -53.24 42.69
N PRO A 36 12.25 -52.65 42.95
CA PRO A 36 11.06 -53.06 42.24
C PRO A 36 11.35 -52.91 40.75
N GLU A 37 11.05 -53.95 39.97
CA GLU A 37 11.07 -53.90 38.51
C GLU A 37 10.38 -52.61 38.05
N LEU A 38 11.15 -51.68 37.50
CA LEU A 38 10.59 -50.73 36.54
C LEU A 38 10.17 -51.60 35.36
N VAL A 39 8.91 -52.01 35.37
CA VAL A 39 8.23 -52.60 34.22
C VAL A 39 8.46 -51.64 33.06
N SER A 40 9.44 -51.96 32.21
CA SER A 40 9.62 -51.34 30.91
C SER A 40 8.49 -51.86 30.03
N GLY A 41 7.30 -51.32 30.24
CA GLY A 41 6.20 -51.47 29.32
C GLY A 41 6.62 -50.76 28.04
N SER A 42 7.04 -51.52 27.04
CA SER A 42 7.10 -51.03 25.67
C SER A 42 5.65 -50.73 25.25
N PHE A 43 5.20 -49.50 25.50
CA PHE A 43 4.01 -48.96 24.86
C PHE A 43 4.38 -48.71 23.39
N GLY A 44 4.41 -49.78 22.60
CA GLY A 44 4.46 -49.65 21.14
C GLY A 44 3.16 -49.06 20.66
N PHE A 45 3.21 -47.89 20.02
CA PHE A 45 2.04 -47.29 19.38
C PHE A 45 1.44 -48.30 18.38
N THR A 46 0.12 -48.48 18.43
CA THR A 46 -0.54 -49.33 17.43
C THR A 46 -0.47 -48.66 16.06
N LEU A 47 -0.44 -49.45 14.98
CA LEU A 47 -0.46 -48.90 13.62
C LEU A 47 -1.67 -47.96 13.41
N ALA A 48 -2.82 -48.30 13.99
CA ALA A 48 -4.02 -47.47 13.94
C ALA A 48 -3.84 -46.12 14.64
N GLU A 49 -3.20 -46.10 15.81
CA GLU A 49 -2.91 -44.87 16.56
C GLU A 49 -1.96 -43.95 15.79
N VAL A 50 -0.93 -44.51 15.15
CA VAL A 50 -0.02 -43.76 14.27
C VAL A 50 -0.75 -43.21 13.04
N LEU A 51 -1.65 -43.98 12.43
CA LEU A 51 -2.41 -43.53 11.25
C LEU A 51 -3.41 -42.42 11.58
N ILE A 52 -4.11 -42.52 12.71
CA ILE A 52 -5.05 -41.48 13.15
C ILE A 52 -4.29 -40.18 13.45
N THR A 53 -3.16 -40.26 14.15
CA THR A 53 -2.33 -39.08 14.46
C THR A 53 -1.75 -38.42 13.21
N LEU A 54 -1.20 -39.19 12.27
CA LEU A 54 -0.74 -38.67 10.97
C LEU A 54 -1.89 -38.08 10.15
N GLY A 55 -3.09 -38.70 10.18
CA GLY A 55 -4.28 -38.19 9.52
C GLY A 55 -4.73 -36.83 10.07
N ILE A 56 -4.78 -36.69 11.40
CA ILE A 56 -5.12 -35.42 12.07
C ILE A 56 -4.08 -34.34 11.74
N ILE A 57 -2.79 -34.64 11.85
CA ILE A 57 -1.71 -33.70 11.49
C ILE A 57 -1.81 -33.29 10.02
N GLY A 58 -2.10 -34.23 9.12
CA GLY A 58 -2.28 -33.97 7.69
C GLY A 58 -3.42 -32.99 7.39
N VAL A 59 -4.59 -33.19 8.01
CA VAL A 59 -5.75 -32.29 7.85
C VAL A 59 -5.44 -30.89 8.41
N VAL A 60 -4.86 -30.82 9.61
CA VAL A 60 -4.53 -29.53 10.24
C VAL A 60 -3.47 -28.78 9.42
N ALA A 61 -2.43 -29.45 8.93
CA ALA A 61 -1.43 -28.86 8.06
C ALA A 61 -2.03 -28.35 6.74
N ALA A 62 -2.94 -29.11 6.13
CA ALA A 62 -3.59 -28.71 4.88
C ALA A 62 -4.42 -27.41 5.02
N LEU A 63 -5.05 -27.19 6.18
CA LEU A 63 -5.83 -25.98 6.45
C LEU A 63 -4.95 -24.78 6.85
N THR A 64 -3.78 -25.02 7.46
CA THR A 64 -2.94 -23.96 8.04
C THR A 64 -1.82 -23.48 7.11
N LEU A 65 -1.22 -24.37 6.32
CA LEU A 65 -0.11 -24.03 5.42
C LEU A 65 -0.45 -22.96 4.36
N PRO A 66 -1.63 -22.98 3.70
CA PRO A 66 -1.96 -21.95 2.71
C PRO A 66 -2.02 -20.55 3.33
N THR A 67 -2.68 -20.41 4.49
CA THR A 67 -2.81 -19.14 5.22
C THR A 67 -1.45 -18.62 5.69
N LEU A 68 -0.60 -19.50 6.22
CA LEU A 68 0.74 -19.14 6.66
C LEU A 68 1.60 -18.67 5.47
N ASN A 69 1.56 -19.37 4.34
CA ASN A 69 2.30 -18.97 3.14
C ASN A 69 1.84 -17.61 2.60
N GLN A 70 0.55 -17.30 2.63
CA GLN A 70 0.03 -15.99 2.27
C GLN A 70 0.58 -14.89 3.19
N ALA A 71 0.59 -15.12 4.51
CA ALA A 71 1.12 -14.18 5.49
C ALA A 71 2.64 -13.96 5.32
N ILE A 72 3.41 -15.03 5.09
CA ILE A 72 4.85 -14.95 4.82
C ILE A 72 5.11 -14.15 3.54
N ASN A 73 4.41 -14.46 2.44
CA ASN A 73 4.58 -13.77 1.16
C ASN A 73 4.26 -12.27 1.28
N LYS A 74 3.22 -11.91 2.04
CA LYS A 74 2.89 -10.50 2.32
C LYS A 74 4.05 -9.78 3.03
N LYS A 75 4.66 -10.43 4.03
CA LYS A 75 5.80 -9.87 4.76
C LYS A 75 7.06 -9.74 3.89
N VAL A 76 7.33 -10.73 3.04
CA VAL A 76 8.44 -10.68 2.07
C VAL A 76 8.27 -9.52 1.09
N ARG A 77 7.06 -9.35 0.54
CA ARG A 77 6.75 -8.25 -0.39
C ARG A 77 6.92 -6.88 0.27
N ALA A 78 6.40 -6.70 1.47
CA ALA A 78 6.57 -5.45 2.22
C ALA A 78 8.05 -5.09 2.40
N GLU A 79 8.89 -6.07 2.78
CA GLU A 79 10.34 -5.85 2.92
C GLU A 79 11.05 -5.57 1.58
N GLN A 80 10.63 -6.18 0.48
CA GLN A 80 11.16 -5.89 -0.85
C GLN A 80 10.82 -4.44 -1.26
N ILE A 81 9.55 -4.03 -1.13
CA ILE A 81 9.08 -2.66 -1.39
C ILE A 81 9.88 -1.66 -0.56
N ARG A 82 10.01 -1.92 0.75
CA ARG A 82 10.79 -1.09 1.67
C ARG A 82 12.24 -0.97 1.23
N THR A 83 12.86 -2.08 0.82
CA THR A 83 14.26 -2.13 0.40
C THR A 83 14.51 -1.31 -0.86
N VAL A 84 13.60 -1.36 -1.85
CA VAL A 84 13.70 -0.54 -3.07
C VAL A 84 13.63 0.96 -2.71
N LYS A 85 12.62 1.36 -1.91
CA LYS A 85 12.46 2.75 -1.45
C LYS A 85 13.70 3.22 -0.68
N TYR A 86 14.18 2.41 0.27
CA TYR A 86 15.35 2.72 1.07
C TYR A 86 16.62 2.91 0.22
N LYS A 87 16.87 2.02 -0.74
CA LYS A 87 18.04 2.11 -1.63
C LYS A 87 17.97 3.35 -2.51
N PHE A 88 16.79 3.64 -3.06
CA PHE A 88 16.57 4.84 -3.87
C PHE A 88 16.80 6.11 -3.03
N THR A 89 16.17 6.21 -1.86
CA THR A 89 16.35 7.34 -0.95
C THR A 89 17.79 7.48 -0.49
N LYS A 90 18.51 6.39 -0.26
CA LYS A 90 19.93 6.45 0.09
C LYS A 90 20.78 7.07 -1.03
N ALA A 91 20.42 6.84 -2.29
CA ALA A 91 21.09 7.48 -3.42
C ALA A 91 20.77 8.99 -3.47
N THR A 92 19.51 9.39 -3.25
CA THR A 92 19.14 10.81 -3.21
C THR A 92 19.69 11.53 -1.97
N ASP A 93 19.85 10.84 -0.84
CA ASP A 93 20.50 11.35 0.36
C ASP A 93 21.99 11.63 0.11
N LYS A 94 22.65 10.73 -0.65
CA LYS A 94 24.01 10.97 -1.12
C LYS A 94 24.08 12.16 -2.08
N MET A 95 23.15 12.27 -3.02
CA MET A 95 23.04 13.44 -3.90
C MET A 95 22.81 14.73 -3.10
N ASN A 96 21.96 14.70 -2.08
CA ASN A 96 21.71 15.86 -1.22
C ASN A 96 22.99 16.34 -0.52
N SER A 97 23.81 15.42 0.00
CA SER A 97 25.10 15.77 0.64
C SER A 97 26.08 16.50 -0.30
N LEU A 98 25.83 16.46 -1.61
CA LEU A 98 26.61 17.11 -2.64
C LEU A 98 25.89 18.34 -3.24
N GLY A 99 24.73 18.72 -2.70
CA GLY A 99 23.91 19.83 -3.22
C GLY A 99 23.23 19.51 -4.55
N LEU A 100 22.98 18.22 -4.85
CA LEU A 100 22.46 17.76 -6.14
C LEU A 100 20.96 17.45 -6.11
N ILE A 101 20.22 17.89 -5.08
CA ILE A 101 18.76 17.85 -5.07
C ILE A 101 18.24 19.27 -5.28
N GLY A 102 17.38 19.47 -6.28
CA GLY A 102 16.87 20.79 -6.67
C GLY A 102 16.34 20.80 -8.10
N PRO A 103 16.22 21.96 -8.75
CA PRO A 103 15.57 22.03 -10.05
C PRO A 103 16.42 21.36 -11.14
N TYR A 104 15.91 20.24 -11.67
CA TYR A 104 16.35 19.68 -12.95
C TYR A 104 15.31 20.00 -14.01
N ASN A 105 15.74 20.25 -15.24
CA ASN A 105 14.85 20.62 -16.33
C ASN A 105 13.93 19.48 -16.82
N SER A 106 14.21 18.23 -16.44
CA SER A 106 13.48 17.05 -16.90
C SER A 106 13.80 15.82 -16.04
N THR A 107 12.94 14.81 -16.10
CA THR A 107 13.21 13.48 -15.54
C THR A 107 14.50 12.87 -16.10
N ALA A 108 14.78 13.04 -17.40
CA ALA A 108 15.99 12.51 -18.02
C ALA A 108 17.27 13.13 -17.45
N ALA A 109 17.28 14.45 -17.21
CA ALA A 109 18.42 15.12 -16.60
C ALA A 109 18.65 14.66 -15.16
N PHE A 110 17.58 14.51 -14.38
CA PHE A 110 17.69 13.96 -13.03
C PHE A 110 18.24 12.52 -13.05
N VAL A 111 17.73 11.64 -13.92
CA VAL A 111 18.20 10.26 -14.04
C VAL A 111 19.66 10.18 -14.48
N ALA A 112 20.11 11.10 -15.35
CA ALA A 112 21.50 11.18 -15.79
C ALA A 112 22.46 11.56 -14.65
N GLU A 113 21.99 12.27 -13.62
CA GLU A 113 22.74 12.49 -12.39
C GLU A 113 22.59 11.30 -11.42
N LEU A 114 21.37 10.80 -11.22
CA LEU A 114 21.06 9.68 -10.34
C LEU A 114 21.91 8.44 -10.65
N GLN A 115 22.15 8.11 -11.93
CA GLN A 115 22.96 6.95 -12.33
C GLN A 115 24.41 6.99 -11.82
N LYS A 116 24.92 8.16 -11.38
CA LYS A 116 26.25 8.29 -10.78
C LYS A 116 26.26 7.84 -9.30
N HIS A 117 25.08 7.83 -8.65
CA HIS A 117 24.91 7.55 -7.23
C HIS A 117 24.09 6.28 -6.95
N LEU A 118 23.32 5.82 -7.93
CA LEU A 118 22.58 4.57 -7.94
C LEU A 118 23.06 3.69 -9.10
N LYS A 119 23.35 2.42 -8.82
CA LYS A 119 23.68 1.46 -9.89
C LYS A 119 22.46 1.25 -10.78
N ILE A 120 22.52 1.71 -12.03
CA ILE A 120 21.48 1.54 -13.04
C ILE A 120 22.07 0.71 -14.18
N ALA A 121 21.44 -0.42 -14.48
CA ALA A 121 21.85 -1.34 -15.53
C ALA A 121 21.31 -0.94 -16.90
N LYS A 122 20.12 -0.32 -16.95
CA LYS A 122 19.48 0.11 -18.20
C LYS A 122 18.65 1.36 -17.97
N VAL A 123 18.61 2.24 -18.98
CA VAL A 123 17.75 3.42 -19.03
C VAL A 123 16.95 3.36 -20.33
N CYS A 124 15.66 3.67 -20.26
CA CYS A 124 14.73 3.64 -21.39
C CYS A 124 13.94 4.96 -21.44
N PRO A 125 13.80 5.58 -22.63
CA PRO A 125 12.98 6.76 -22.77
C PRO A 125 11.48 6.44 -22.60
N SER A 126 10.67 7.45 -22.31
CA SER A 126 9.19 7.34 -22.19
C SER A 126 8.53 6.62 -23.37
N SER A 127 9.03 6.80 -24.60
CA SER A 127 8.51 6.14 -25.79
C SER A 127 8.82 4.63 -25.87
N LYS A 128 9.72 4.12 -25.03
CA LYS A 128 10.23 2.74 -25.04
C LYS A 128 10.23 2.11 -23.65
N LEU A 129 9.27 2.45 -22.78
CA LEU A 129 9.22 1.96 -21.40
C LEU A 129 9.21 0.43 -21.28
N ARG A 130 8.65 -0.27 -22.28
CA ARG A 130 8.65 -1.74 -22.34
C ARG A 130 10.04 -2.35 -22.39
N GLU A 131 11.07 -1.60 -22.81
CA GLU A 131 12.44 -2.07 -22.78
C GLU A 131 13.03 -2.14 -21.36
N CYS A 132 12.43 -1.43 -20.39
CA CYS A 132 12.84 -1.39 -18.98
C CYS A 132 11.80 -1.99 -18.03
N TRP A 133 10.70 -2.53 -18.55
CA TRP A 133 9.62 -3.10 -17.75
C TRP A 133 9.33 -4.53 -18.23
N PRO A 134 8.97 -5.48 -17.36
CA PRO A 134 8.87 -6.89 -17.78
C PRO A 134 7.61 -7.24 -18.60
N TYR A 135 6.47 -6.56 -18.39
CA TYR A 135 5.18 -6.95 -19.00
C TYR A 135 4.34 -5.77 -19.52
N ASP A 136 3.36 -6.05 -20.38
CA ASP A 136 2.65 -5.00 -21.14
C ASP A 136 1.65 -4.21 -20.29
N LYS A 137 1.07 -4.86 -19.28
CA LYS A 137 -0.03 -4.29 -18.49
C LYS A 137 0.13 -4.55 -16.99
N ILE A 138 -0.33 -3.58 -16.20
CA ILE A 138 -0.43 -3.64 -14.74
C ILE A 138 -1.91 -3.77 -14.38
N THR A 139 -2.26 -4.71 -13.51
CA THR A 139 -3.59 -4.74 -12.90
C THR A 139 -3.67 -3.68 -11.81
N LEU A 140 -4.52 -2.68 -11.97
CA LEU A 140 -4.75 -1.61 -11.02
C LEU A 140 -5.61 -2.08 -9.83
N LEU A 141 -5.81 -1.21 -8.85
CA LEU A 141 -6.59 -1.53 -7.64
C LEU A 141 -8.06 -1.86 -7.94
N ASP A 142 -8.62 -1.25 -8.99
CA ASP A 142 -9.98 -1.50 -9.48
C ASP A 142 -10.11 -2.80 -10.30
N GLY A 143 -9.01 -3.55 -10.46
CA GLY A 143 -8.94 -4.78 -11.24
C GLY A 143 -8.79 -4.57 -12.75
N LYS A 144 -8.78 -3.33 -13.25
CA LYS A 144 -8.56 -3.03 -14.66
C LYS A 144 -7.10 -3.17 -15.04
N GLU A 145 -6.84 -3.49 -16.29
CA GLU A 145 -5.48 -3.54 -16.83
C GLU A 145 -5.07 -2.18 -17.42
N TYR A 146 -3.88 -1.70 -17.06
CA TYR A 146 -3.31 -0.46 -17.55
C TYR A 146 -2.02 -0.71 -18.33
N GLU A 147 -1.94 -0.19 -19.55
CA GLU A 147 -0.77 -0.40 -20.41
C GLU A 147 0.43 0.43 -19.96
N VAL A 148 1.59 -0.22 -19.84
CA VAL A 148 2.83 0.40 -19.39
C VAL A 148 3.31 1.48 -20.36
N THR A 149 3.05 1.32 -21.67
CA THR A 149 3.40 2.29 -22.72
C THR A 149 2.66 3.62 -22.58
N LYS A 150 1.55 3.65 -21.83
CA LYS A 150 0.74 4.87 -21.59
C LYS A 150 1.26 5.71 -20.42
N ILE A 151 2.23 5.20 -19.63
CA ILE A 151 2.79 5.86 -18.45
C ILE A 151 3.84 6.91 -18.88
N GLN A 152 3.41 7.90 -19.66
CA GLN A 152 4.33 8.77 -20.40
C GLN A 152 4.85 9.97 -19.61
N THR A 153 4.07 10.49 -18.65
CA THR A 153 4.42 11.62 -17.79
C THR A 153 3.92 11.38 -16.36
N GLY A 154 4.14 12.34 -15.44
CA GLY A 154 3.64 12.23 -14.07
C GLY A 154 2.12 12.32 -13.93
N SER A 155 1.38 12.70 -14.98
CA SER A 155 -0.10 12.69 -14.90
C SER A 155 -0.65 11.29 -14.68
N GLN A 156 -0.02 10.25 -15.25
CA GLN A 156 -0.40 8.86 -14.98
C GLN A 156 0.00 8.40 -13.57
N PHE A 157 0.83 9.16 -12.86
CA PHE A 157 1.10 8.96 -11.44
C PHE A 157 0.12 9.76 -10.55
N GLN A 158 -0.89 10.38 -11.17
CA GLN A 158 -1.84 11.32 -10.55
C GLN A 158 -1.15 12.51 -9.87
N MET A 159 0.02 12.90 -10.38
CA MET A 159 0.72 14.08 -9.90
C MET A 159 0.04 15.32 -10.47
N LYS A 160 -0.37 16.22 -9.58
CA LYS A 160 -1.02 17.47 -9.96
C LYS A 160 0.02 18.55 -10.20
N LYS A 161 -0.26 19.41 -11.19
CA LYS A 161 0.51 20.62 -11.42
C LYS A 161 0.11 21.68 -10.39
N SER A 162 1.09 22.37 -9.83
CA SER A 162 0.90 23.50 -8.91
C SER A 162 2.04 24.52 -9.06
N ASP A 163 2.06 25.53 -8.20
CA ASP A 163 3.15 26.50 -8.15
C ASP A 163 4.49 25.86 -7.76
N THR A 164 4.46 24.77 -6.99
CA THR A 164 5.64 24.03 -6.49
C THR A 164 5.82 22.65 -7.11
N ALA A 165 4.92 22.23 -8.01
CA ALA A 165 4.94 20.90 -8.63
C ALA A 165 4.72 20.96 -10.14
N ASP A 166 5.63 20.39 -10.92
CA ASP A 166 5.45 20.14 -12.35
C ASP A 166 6.12 18.82 -12.76
N TYR A 167 5.30 17.83 -13.10
CA TYR A 167 5.71 16.50 -13.53
C TYR A 167 5.38 16.24 -15.01
N SER A 168 5.26 17.31 -15.81
CA SER A 168 4.91 17.22 -17.23
C SER A 168 6.04 16.67 -18.10
N SER A 169 7.29 16.68 -17.61
CA SER A 169 8.42 16.15 -18.38
C SER A 169 8.26 14.63 -18.61
N PRO A 170 8.70 14.10 -19.77
CA PRO A 170 8.56 12.68 -20.07
C PRO A 170 9.19 11.80 -19.00
N ASN A 171 8.50 10.71 -18.65
CA ASN A 171 8.98 9.72 -17.70
C ASN A 171 10.21 8.98 -18.25
N VAL A 172 10.96 8.37 -17.35
CA VAL A 172 12.13 7.56 -17.70
C VAL A 172 12.01 6.20 -17.03
N GLY A 173 12.12 5.14 -17.83
CA GLY A 173 12.24 3.78 -17.34
C GLY A 173 13.68 3.47 -16.97
N ILE A 174 13.91 2.78 -15.87
CA ILE A 174 15.23 2.27 -15.48
C ILE A 174 15.13 0.82 -15.03
N ILE A 175 16.24 0.08 -15.15
CA ILE A 175 16.46 -1.17 -14.43
C ILE A 175 17.66 -0.93 -13.52
N THR A 176 17.48 -1.09 -12.21
CA THR A 176 18.58 -0.96 -11.24
C THR A 176 19.59 -2.10 -11.37
N GLY A 177 20.76 -1.95 -10.77
CA GLY A 177 21.83 -2.96 -10.81
C GLY A 177 21.47 -4.30 -10.15
N ASP A 178 20.44 -4.32 -9.30
CA ASP A 178 19.83 -5.54 -8.74
C ASP A 178 18.60 -6.04 -9.52
N GLY A 179 18.32 -5.45 -10.69
CA GLY A 179 17.31 -5.93 -11.63
C GLY A 179 15.90 -5.40 -11.39
N THR A 180 15.69 -4.47 -10.46
CA THR A 180 14.38 -3.87 -10.19
C THR A 180 14.02 -2.86 -11.30
N PRO A 181 12.94 -3.09 -12.06
CA PRO A 181 12.46 -2.11 -13.03
C PRO A 181 11.68 -0.99 -12.33
N MET A 182 11.91 0.25 -12.76
CA MET A 182 11.22 1.43 -12.24
C MET A 182 10.85 2.37 -13.39
N ILE A 183 9.75 3.11 -13.25
CA ILE A 183 9.39 4.25 -14.09
C ILE A 183 9.37 5.48 -13.20
N LEU A 184 10.17 6.48 -13.55
CA LEU A 184 10.38 7.68 -12.75
C LEU A 184 9.74 8.89 -13.42
N SER A 185 9.26 9.83 -12.60
CA SER A 185 8.79 11.16 -13.00
C SER A 185 9.34 12.19 -12.04
N TYR A 186 10.00 13.23 -12.57
CA TYR A 186 10.65 14.25 -11.76
C TYR A 186 9.82 15.53 -11.67
N ASN A 187 9.77 16.12 -10.47
CA ASN A 187 9.25 17.46 -10.25
C ASN A 187 10.25 18.51 -10.76
N THR A 188 10.03 19.08 -11.95
CA THR A 188 10.95 20.10 -12.50
C THR A 188 10.95 21.41 -11.70
N LYS A 189 9.95 21.61 -10.83
CA LYS A 189 9.88 22.70 -9.86
C LYS A 189 10.38 22.32 -8.46
N CYS A 190 11.07 21.19 -8.32
CA CYS A 190 11.68 20.78 -7.06
C CYS A 190 12.60 21.87 -6.51
N GLU A 191 12.33 22.31 -5.28
CA GLU A 191 13.19 23.25 -4.57
C GLU A 191 14.49 22.57 -4.14
N ALA A 192 15.58 23.34 -4.15
CA ALA A 192 16.86 22.86 -3.66
C ALA A 192 16.77 22.57 -2.16
N LEU A 193 17.33 21.44 -1.74
CA LEU A 193 17.42 21.07 -0.34
C LEU A 193 18.73 21.58 0.27
N ASP A 194 18.73 21.77 1.59
CA ASP A 194 19.93 22.15 2.33
C ASP A 194 20.88 20.93 2.42
N PRO A 195 22.09 21.00 1.82
CA PRO A 195 23.02 19.87 1.78
C PRO A 195 23.61 19.52 3.15
N VAL A 196 23.57 20.44 4.12
CA VAL A 196 24.12 20.26 5.47
C VAL A 196 23.04 19.75 6.43
N LYS A 197 21.77 19.95 6.09
CA LYS A 197 20.64 19.49 6.90
C LYS A 197 20.49 17.97 6.86
N GLN A 198 20.34 17.38 8.04
CA GLN A 198 19.93 15.98 8.16
C GLN A 198 18.41 15.87 8.06
N TYR A 199 17.94 15.05 7.12
CA TYR A 199 16.52 14.79 6.92
C TYR A 199 16.10 13.50 7.64
N GLY A 200 15.09 13.62 8.50
CA GLY A 200 14.55 12.50 9.28
C GLY A 200 14.00 11.39 8.37
N TRP A 201 14.24 10.15 8.75
CA TRP A 201 13.75 8.98 8.03
C TRP A 201 12.38 8.55 8.53
N THR A 202 11.48 8.26 7.60
CA THR A 202 10.28 7.48 7.89
C THR A 202 10.68 6.03 8.14
N THR A 203 9.97 5.38 9.05
CA THR A 203 10.23 3.99 9.42
C THR A 203 8.97 3.12 9.26
N GLU A 204 9.20 1.87 8.90
CA GLU A 204 8.19 0.80 8.87
C GLU A 204 8.82 -0.41 9.55
N ASP A 205 8.12 -1.00 10.53
CA ASP A 205 8.67 -2.04 11.41
C ASP A 205 10.04 -1.69 12.02
N ASN A 206 10.19 -0.43 12.49
CA ASN A 206 11.43 0.14 13.02
C ASN A 206 12.63 0.17 12.06
N LYS A 207 12.39 -0.01 10.75
CA LYS A 207 13.42 0.06 9.71
C LYS A 207 13.21 1.30 8.84
N PRO A 208 14.28 1.99 8.41
CA PRO A 208 14.15 3.15 7.55
C PRO A 208 13.56 2.78 6.18
N VAL A 209 12.72 3.67 5.65
CA VAL A 209 12.05 3.52 4.35
C VAL A 209 12.41 4.66 3.41
N SER A 210 12.17 5.92 3.80
CA SER A 210 12.44 7.09 2.96
C SER A 210 12.67 8.35 3.80
N ASN A 211 13.02 9.46 3.16
CA ASN A 211 13.13 10.79 3.75
C ASN A 211 12.81 11.86 2.68
N ALA A 212 12.91 13.14 3.04
CA ALA A 212 12.56 14.25 2.16
C ALA A 212 13.45 14.36 0.90
N THR A 213 14.66 13.79 0.87
CA THR A 213 15.58 13.88 -0.28
C THR A 213 15.06 13.19 -1.53
N ALA A 214 14.15 12.22 -1.37
CA ALA A 214 13.51 11.52 -2.48
C ALA A 214 12.20 12.17 -2.94
N SER A 215 11.70 13.21 -2.24
CA SER A 215 10.34 13.74 -2.41
C SER A 215 10.07 14.36 -3.79
N CYS A 216 11.13 14.76 -4.51
CA CYS A 216 11.01 15.33 -5.85
C CYS A 216 10.84 14.29 -6.97
N VAL A 217 10.83 13.00 -6.64
CA VAL A 217 10.67 11.91 -7.61
C VAL A 217 9.45 11.11 -7.25
N ALA A 218 8.51 11.03 -8.19
CA ALA A 218 7.44 10.04 -8.17
C ALA A 218 7.86 8.81 -8.99
N ALA A 219 7.56 7.62 -8.51
CA ALA A 219 7.96 6.38 -9.15
C ALA A 219 6.93 5.26 -9.02
N VAL A 220 6.91 4.41 -10.04
CA VAL A 220 6.27 3.09 -10.03
C VAL A 220 7.37 2.05 -10.23
N PHE A 221 7.38 0.99 -9.44
CA PHE A 221 8.38 -0.06 -9.56
C PHE A 221 7.78 -1.44 -9.30
N GLU A 222 8.49 -2.46 -9.76
CA GLU A 222 8.05 -3.85 -9.68
C GLU A 222 9.08 -4.67 -8.87
N ILE A 223 8.61 -5.59 -8.01
CA ILE A 223 9.48 -6.36 -7.10
C ILE A 223 9.52 -7.88 -7.32
N ASN A 224 8.72 -8.41 -8.25
CA ASN A 224 8.50 -9.84 -8.50
C ASN A 224 8.98 -10.30 -9.91
N GLY A 225 9.62 -9.41 -10.67
CA GLY A 225 10.16 -9.64 -12.01
C GLY A 225 9.09 -10.05 -13.02
N THR A 226 9.19 -11.30 -13.51
CA THR A 226 8.21 -11.91 -14.43
C THR A 226 7.19 -12.79 -13.69
N GLY A 227 7.27 -12.88 -12.37
CA GLY A 227 6.32 -13.61 -11.55
C GLY A 227 4.97 -12.89 -11.52
N LYS A 228 3.88 -13.63 -11.59
CA LYS A 228 2.52 -13.09 -11.35
C LYS A 228 2.26 -13.05 -9.83
N PRO A 229 1.40 -12.14 -9.33
CA PRO A 229 0.44 -11.32 -10.08
C PRO A 229 0.89 -9.86 -10.25
N ASN A 230 1.08 -9.41 -11.51
CA ASN A 230 1.45 -8.05 -11.94
C ASN A 230 0.45 -6.96 -11.53
N LYS A 231 0.27 -6.74 -10.23
CA LYS A 231 -0.85 -6.03 -9.63
C LYS A 231 -0.36 -4.97 -8.65
N GLN A 232 -1.01 -3.82 -8.72
CA GLN A 232 -0.79 -2.71 -7.80
C GLN A 232 -1.07 -3.13 -6.35
N ASN A 233 -0.19 -2.75 -5.44
CA ASN A 233 -0.14 -3.14 -4.02
C ASN A 233 0.22 -4.60 -3.74
N ASP A 234 0.48 -5.41 -4.76
CA ASP A 234 1.02 -6.77 -4.62
C ASP A 234 2.51 -6.79 -5.01
N ASP A 235 2.81 -6.70 -6.30
CA ASP A 235 4.18 -6.66 -6.82
C ASP A 235 4.52 -5.37 -7.58
N VAL A 236 3.52 -4.56 -7.92
CA VAL A 236 3.70 -3.19 -8.40
C VAL A 236 3.45 -2.22 -7.26
N ALA A 237 4.46 -1.41 -6.94
CA ALA A 237 4.41 -0.47 -5.85
C ALA A 237 4.68 0.97 -6.31
N LEU A 238 4.07 1.90 -5.58
CA LEU A 238 4.22 3.34 -5.79
C LEU A 238 5.17 3.96 -4.76
N PHE A 239 5.87 5.00 -5.18
CA PHE A 239 6.75 5.80 -4.34
C PHE A 239 6.60 7.28 -4.67
N ASN A 240 6.15 8.07 -3.70
CA ASN A 240 5.80 9.49 -3.84
C ASN A 240 4.86 9.81 -5.02
N ALA A 241 4.08 8.82 -5.47
CA ALA A 241 3.03 8.96 -6.46
C ALA A 241 1.67 8.90 -5.78
N ASN A 242 0.69 9.63 -6.33
CA ASN A 242 -0.67 9.68 -5.77
C ASN A 242 -1.53 8.49 -6.23
N GLY A 243 -1.15 7.85 -7.34
CA GLY A 243 -1.83 6.69 -7.90
C GLY A 243 -1.16 6.20 -9.18
N LEU A 244 -1.84 5.34 -9.95
CA LEU A 244 -1.36 4.87 -11.25
C LEU A 244 -2.50 4.77 -12.26
N GLY A 245 -2.28 5.32 -13.45
CA GLY A 245 -3.28 5.46 -14.50
C GLY A 245 -4.36 6.48 -14.18
N SER A 246 -5.43 6.49 -14.98
CA SER A 246 -6.66 7.25 -14.73
C SER A 246 -7.51 6.52 -13.68
N SER A 247 -6.92 6.18 -12.52
CA SER A 247 -7.62 5.37 -11.52
C SER A 247 -8.69 6.23 -10.85
N CYS A 248 -9.85 6.19 -11.47
CA CYS A 248 -11.10 6.17 -10.76
C CYS A 248 -11.00 5.16 -9.63
N ALA A 249 -10.95 5.63 -8.39
CA ALA A 249 -11.29 4.74 -7.28
C ALA A 249 -12.78 4.38 -7.42
N ILE A 250 -13.64 5.35 -7.75
CA ILE A 250 -15.07 5.11 -7.89
C ILE A 250 -15.56 5.69 -9.22
N GLU A 251 -15.87 4.82 -10.17
CA GLU A 251 -16.48 5.19 -11.45
C GLU A 251 -17.99 4.98 -11.39
N LEU A 252 -18.75 6.00 -11.77
CA LEU A 252 -20.20 5.94 -11.85
C LEU A 252 -20.70 5.88 -13.29
N ASP A 253 -21.89 5.31 -13.47
CA ASP A 253 -22.61 5.33 -14.75
C ASP A 253 -22.71 6.77 -15.29
N GLY A 254 -22.15 6.97 -16.49
CA GLY A 254 -21.98 8.27 -17.13
C GLY A 254 -20.53 8.77 -17.19
N GLY A 255 -19.55 7.94 -16.80
CA GLY A 255 -18.12 8.27 -16.88
C GLY A 255 -17.65 9.26 -15.81
N LYS A 256 -18.50 9.54 -14.81
CA LYS A 256 -18.15 10.43 -13.70
C LYS A 256 -17.22 9.70 -12.76
N CYS A 257 -16.05 10.29 -12.54
CA CYS A 257 -14.96 9.60 -11.91
C CYS A 257 -14.58 10.22 -10.57
N PHE A 258 -14.38 9.42 -9.53
CA PHE A 258 -13.87 9.89 -8.24
C PHE A 258 -12.53 9.25 -7.89
N GLY A 259 -11.59 10.07 -7.41
CA GLY A 259 -10.28 9.64 -6.93
C GLY A 259 -10.35 8.90 -5.60
N ALA A 260 -9.18 8.50 -5.08
CA ALA A 260 -9.07 7.76 -3.83
C ALA A 260 -9.72 8.51 -2.65
N PRO A 261 -10.45 7.79 -1.76
CA PRO A 261 -10.96 8.35 -0.53
C PRO A 261 -9.85 8.83 0.39
N PHE A 262 -10.14 9.89 1.14
CA PHE A 262 -9.24 10.42 2.15
C PHE A 262 -10.01 10.90 3.37
N THR A 263 -9.32 10.96 4.51
CA THR A 263 -9.79 11.66 5.70
C THR A 263 -9.41 13.13 5.57
N PRO A 264 -10.38 14.06 5.55
CA PRO A 264 -10.09 15.49 5.44
C PRO A 264 -9.22 15.97 6.59
N LYS A 265 -8.31 16.91 6.31
CA LYS A 265 -7.70 17.73 7.36
C LYS A 265 -8.60 18.94 7.59
N PRO A 266 -8.91 19.30 8.85
CA PRO A 266 -9.76 20.45 9.10
C PRO A 266 -9.05 21.74 8.68
N VAL A 267 -9.83 22.74 8.30
CA VAL A 267 -9.34 24.11 8.14
C VAL A 267 -9.75 24.95 9.34
N THR A 268 -8.92 25.94 9.65
CA THR A 268 -9.26 26.96 10.65
C THR A 268 -10.42 27.83 10.18
N LYS A 269 -11.11 28.48 11.12
CA LYS A 269 -12.17 29.44 10.76
C LYS A 269 -11.65 30.54 9.84
N ALA A 270 -10.43 31.04 10.07
CA ALA A 270 -9.82 32.05 9.22
C ALA A 270 -9.59 31.56 7.77
N GLU A 271 -9.07 30.34 7.62
CA GLU A 271 -8.93 29.71 6.29
C GLU A 271 -10.29 29.46 5.64
N CYS A 272 -11.30 29.06 6.41
CA CYS A 272 -12.65 28.89 5.89
C CYS A 272 -13.23 30.21 5.38
N GLU A 273 -13.10 31.31 6.15
CA GLU A 273 -13.60 32.62 5.71
C GLU A 273 -12.92 33.09 4.42
N GLN A 274 -11.63 32.76 4.24
CA GLN A 274 -10.95 32.99 2.96
C GLN A 274 -11.57 32.14 1.85
N MET A 275 -11.78 30.83 2.08
CA MET A 275 -12.44 29.95 1.12
C MET A 275 -13.86 30.42 0.76
N LYS A 276 -14.57 31.03 1.72
CA LYS A 276 -15.90 31.63 1.50
C LYS A 276 -15.81 32.86 0.61
N ALA A 277 -14.82 33.73 0.84
CA ALA A 277 -14.54 34.86 -0.04
C ALA A 277 -14.20 34.41 -1.47
N ASP A 278 -13.50 33.28 -1.60
CA ASP A 278 -13.15 32.63 -2.88
C ASP A 278 -14.32 31.85 -3.51
N GLY A 279 -15.50 31.85 -2.87
CA GLY A 279 -16.71 31.18 -3.38
C GLY A 279 -16.70 29.65 -3.27
N MET A 280 -15.75 29.06 -2.53
CA MET A 280 -15.64 27.60 -2.39
C MET A 280 -16.70 27.03 -1.44
N VAL A 281 -17.08 27.78 -0.39
CA VAL A 281 -18.05 27.40 0.65
C VAL A 281 -19.02 28.56 0.92
N ASN A 282 -20.20 28.28 1.48
CA ASN A 282 -21.19 29.31 1.83
C ASN A 282 -21.10 29.77 3.29
N TYR A 283 -20.66 28.89 4.19
CA TYR A 283 -20.64 29.14 5.63
C TYR A 283 -19.33 28.72 6.29
N CYS A 284 -19.01 29.38 7.40
CA CYS A 284 -17.83 29.10 8.23
C CYS A 284 -18.19 29.30 9.70
N GLN A 285 -18.25 28.21 10.44
CA GLN A 285 -18.73 28.21 11.82
C GLN A 285 -17.67 27.71 12.81
N TYR A 286 -16.98 26.62 12.46
CA TYR A 286 -16.05 25.92 13.35
C TYR A 286 -14.60 26.36 13.12
N ASP A 287 -13.79 26.24 14.18
CA ASP A 287 -12.32 26.37 14.11
C ASP A 287 -11.65 25.10 13.57
N ASP A 288 -12.39 24.00 13.50
CA ASP A 288 -11.97 22.70 12.99
C ASP A 288 -12.96 22.18 11.94
N ASP A 289 -13.13 22.89 10.82
CA ASP A 289 -14.08 22.50 9.77
C ASP A 289 -13.48 21.44 8.82
N TYR A 290 -13.79 20.17 9.07
CA TYR A 290 -13.37 19.02 8.26
C TYR A 290 -14.05 18.98 6.90
N TRP A 291 -15.31 19.44 6.80
CA TRP A 291 -16.00 19.49 5.53
C TRP A 291 -15.41 20.57 4.60
N ALA A 292 -15.15 21.77 5.12
CA ALA A 292 -14.41 22.80 4.39
C ALA A 292 -12.98 22.32 4.05
N GLY A 293 -12.35 21.56 4.93
CA GLY A 293 -11.10 20.85 4.62
C GLY A 293 -11.20 19.93 3.40
N ALA A 294 -12.28 19.16 3.29
CA ALA A 294 -12.55 18.33 2.11
C ALA A 294 -12.74 19.18 0.85
N VAL A 295 -13.53 20.25 0.94
CA VAL A 295 -13.74 21.20 -0.16
C VAL A 295 -12.45 21.83 -0.64
N LYS A 296 -11.57 22.23 0.30
CA LYS A 296 -10.25 22.81 0.01
C LYS A 296 -9.41 21.81 -0.78
N GLN A 297 -9.36 20.56 -0.32
CA GLN A 297 -8.57 19.50 -0.95
C GLN A 297 -9.10 19.10 -2.33
N CYS A 298 -10.43 19.18 -2.55
CA CYS A 298 -11.03 18.94 -3.85
C CYS A 298 -11.01 20.17 -4.78
N GLY A 299 -10.54 21.33 -4.32
CA GLY A 299 -10.52 22.56 -5.12
C GLY A 299 -11.91 23.14 -5.37
N GLY A 300 -12.87 22.88 -4.48
CA GLY A 300 -14.23 23.41 -4.57
C GLY A 300 -15.31 22.34 -4.39
N LYS A 301 -16.48 22.76 -3.90
CA LYS A 301 -17.60 21.86 -3.60
C LYS A 301 -18.20 21.18 -4.83
N SER A 302 -18.07 21.80 -6.01
CA SER A 302 -18.45 21.21 -7.30
C SER A 302 -17.60 19.99 -7.68
N ASN A 303 -16.41 19.87 -7.10
CA ASN A 303 -15.49 18.75 -7.33
C ASN A 303 -15.67 17.63 -6.30
N MET A 304 -16.72 17.68 -5.47
CA MET A 304 -17.12 16.63 -4.55
C MET A 304 -18.38 15.91 -5.08
N PRO A 305 -18.67 14.68 -4.63
CA PRO A 305 -19.88 13.98 -5.05
C PRO A 305 -21.14 14.72 -4.59
N THR A 306 -22.17 14.75 -5.43
CA THR A 306 -23.53 15.13 -5.02
C THR A 306 -24.16 13.99 -4.19
N LEU A 307 -25.25 14.26 -3.49
CA LEU A 307 -26.05 13.22 -2.82
C LEU A 307 -26.55 12.16 -3.81
N ALA A 308 -26.82 12.56 -5.06
CA ALA A 308 -27.18 11.64 -6.14
C ALA A 308 -25.99 10.73 -6.52
N ASP A 309 -24.79 11.30 -6.64
CA ASP A 309 -23.57 10.51 -6.87
C ASP A 309 -23.35 9.53 -5.71
N LEU A 310 -23.46 9.98 -4.45
CA LEU A 310 -23.34 9.09 -3.29
C LEU A 310 -24.36 7.95 -3.31
N GLY A 311 -25.58 8.19 -3.79
CA GLY A 311 -26.58 7.14 -4.01
C GLY A 311 -26.13 6.09 -5.02
N LYS A 312 -25.53 6.52 -6.14
CA LYS A 312 -24.94 5.62 -7.14
C LYS A 312 -23.69 4.89 -6.63
N ILE A 313 -22.84 5.55 -5.85
CA ILE A 313 -21.70 4.89 -5.17
C ILE A 313 -22.23 3.77 -4.27
N ALA A 314 -23.32 4.01 -3.53
CA ALA A 314 -23.95 2.96 -2.74
C ALA A 314 -24.43 1.81 -3.64
N SER A 315 -25.14 2.11 -4.73
CA SER A 315 -25.55 1.09 -5.71
C SER A 315 -24.38 0.21 -6.19
N ALA A 316 -23.19 0.77 -6.42
CA ALA A 316 -22.02 0.03 -6.88
C ALA A 316 -21.40 -0.90 -5.80
N ILE A 317 -21.58 -0.58 -4.51
CA ILE A 317 -20.98 -1.33 -3.39
C ILE A 317 -21.84 -2.53 -2.96
N TYR A 318 -23.17 -2.42 -3.07
CA TYR A 318 -24.09 -3.46 -2.62
C TYR A 318 -24.38 -4.52 -3.69
N GLU A 319 -24.66 -5.75 -3.25
CA GLU A 319 -25.07 -6.84 -4.13
C GLU A 319 -26.35 -6.52 -4.91
N GLY A 320 -26.38 -6.92 -6.18
CA GLY A 320 -27.53 -6.72 -7.06
C GLY A 320 -27.67 -5.30 -7.64
N ASN A 321 -26.69 -4.40 -7.41
CA ASN A 321 -26.70 -3.02 -7.89
C ASN A 321 -28.04 -2.30 -7.65
N PRO A 322 -28.51 -2.22 -6.39
CA PRO A 322 -29.85 -1.73 -6.07
C PRO A 322 -29.99 -0.26 -6.44
N SER A 323 -31.17 0.16 -6.92
CA SER A 323 -31.44 1.57 -7.20
C SER A 323 -31.64 2.37 -5.90
N ILE A 324 -30.64 3.18 -5.54
CA ILE A 324 -30.62 4.02 -4.35
C ILE A 324 -30.62 5.49 -4.76
N GLY A 325 -31.72 6.19 -4.48
CA GLY A 325 -31.87 7.62 -4.77
C GLY A 325 -31.11 8.52 -3.80
N ALA A 326 -30.88 9.77 -4.22
CA ALA A 326 -30.13 10.80 -3.48
C ALA A 326 -30.59 10.95 -2.02
N LYS A 327 -31.91 11.05 -1.82
CA LYS A 327 -32.55 11.20 -0.50
C LYS A 327 -33.37 9.95 -0.10
N LYS A 328 -32.84 8.76 -0.38
CA LYS A 328 -33.49 7.47 -0.03
C LYS A 328 -32.69 6.70 1.02
N LYS A 329 -33.40 6.18 2.03
CA LYS A 329 -32.91 5.09 2.90
C LYS A 329 -33.20 3.75 2.21
N ALA A 330 -32.19 2.91 2.10
CA ALA A 330 -32.29 1.57 1.57
C ALA A 330 -31.88 0.57 2.66
N SER A 331 -32.72 -0.43 2.92
CA SER A 331 -32.51 -1.47 3.93
C SER A 331 -32.56 -2.85 3.29
N GLY A 332 -32.11 -3.89 3.99
CA GLY A 332 -32.07 -5.26 3.44
C GLY A 332 -31.01 -5.42 2.36
N LEU A 333 -29.97 -4.59 2.41
CA LEU A 333 -28.84 -4.66 1.49
C LEU A 333 -27.88 -5.77 1.92
N THR A 334 -27.06 -6.22 0.98
CA THR A 334 -25.95 -7.14 1.27
C THR A 334 -24.67 -6.51 0.77
N TYR A 335 -23.78 -6.22 1.72
CA TYR A 335 -22.48 -5.62 1.46
C TYR A 335 -21.50 -6.71 1.01
N LYS A 336 -20.86 -6.51 -0.14
CA LYS A 336 -19.82 -7.43 -0.64
C LYS A 336 -18.53 -7.22 0.17
N PRO A 337 -18.11 -8.15 1.05
CA PRO A 337 -16.92 -7.96 1.88
C PRO A 337 -15.68 -7.69 1.03
N GLY A 338 -14.85 -6.74 1.46
CA GLY A 338 -13.64 -6.33 0.74
C GLY A 338 -13.86 -5.31 -0.39
N THR A 339 -15.10 -5.04 -0.82
CA THR A 339 -15.38 -4.08 -1.90
C THR A 339 -15.03 -2.66 -1.49
N ALA A 340 -15.42 -2.21 -0.31
CA ALA A 340 -15.09 -0.85 0.12
C ALA A 340 -13.61 -0.74 0.49
N THR A 341 -13.05 -1.77 1.12
CA THR A 341 -11.61 -1.82 1.41
C THR A 341 -10.78 -1.76 0.13
N SER A 342 -11.20 -2.42 -0.97
CA SER A 342 -10.52 -2.30 -2.26
C SER A 342 -10.58 -0.90 -2.88
N LEU A 343 -11.56 -0.09 -2.46
CA LEU A 343 -11.70 1.32 -2.85
C LEU A 343 -10.99 2.28 -1.90
N GLY A 344 -10.36 1.80 -0.83
CA GLY A 344 -9.73 2.64 0.21
C GLY A 344 -10.70 3.15 1.29
N LEU A 345 -11.92 2.61 1.35
CA LEU A 345 -12.95 2.94 2.33
C LEU A 345 -12.97 1.91 3.48
N PRO A 346 -13.27 2.30 4.72
CA PRO A 346 -13.23 1.39 5.87
C PRO A 346 -14.47 0.49 5.94
N GLU A 347 -14.28 -0.73 6.43
CA GLU A 347 -15.34 -1.70 6.73
C GLU A 347 -15.47 -1.89 8.26
N PRO A 348 -16.64 -2.28 8.79
CA PRO A 348 -17.88 -2.66 8.10
C PRO A 348 -18.82 -1.48 7.78
N GLY A 349 -18.45 -0.25 8.12
CA GLY A 349 -19.25 0.90 7.74
C GLY A 349 -18.49 2.21 7.80
N PHE A 350 -18.95 3.16 7.00
CA PHE A 350 -18.29 4.44 6.78
C PHE A 350 -19.27 5.51 6.32
N TYR A 351 -18.80 6.75 6.30
CA TYR A 351 -19.55 7.90 5.82
C TYR A 351 -18.74 8.63 4.75
N LEU A 352 -19.43 9.13 3.71
CA LEU A 352 -18.84 10.01 2.71
C LEU A 352 -19.56 11.34 2.68
N TRP A 353 -18.78 12.42 2.70
CA TRP A 353 -19.27 13.77 2.46
C TRP A 353 -19.78 13.93 1.03
N SER A 354 -20.82 14.74 0.88
CA SER A 354 -21.20 15.35 -0.39
C SER A 354 -20.62 16.76 -0.50
N GLY A 355 -20.62 17.32 -1.71
CA GLY A 355 -20.35 18.74 -1.95
C GLY A 355 -21.54 19.67 -1.62
N GLU A 356 -22.63 19.14 -1.05
CA GLU A 356 -23.84 19.92 -0.79
C GLU A 356 -23.88 20.40 0.68
N GLU A 357 -23.88 21.71 0.88
CA GLU A 357 -24.07 22.34 2.19
C GLU A 357 -25.54 22.30 2.62
N HIS A 358 -25.78 21.98 3.89
CA HIS A 358 -27.12 22.02 4.48
C HIS A 358 -27.33 23.33 5.26
N SER A 359 -26.40 23.68 6.15
CA SER A 359 -26.43 24.90 6.95
C SER A 359 -25.03 25.36 7.37
N SER A 360 -24.95 26.36 8.25
CA SER A 360 -23.71 26.78 8.88
C SER A 360 -22.99 25.69 9.65
N ASP A 361 -23.76 24.78 10.24
CA ASP A 361 -23.25 23.76 11.17
C ASP A 361 -23.13 22.38 10.50
N TYR A 362 -23.87 22.15 9.42
CA TYR A 362 -24.06 20.83 8.82
C TYR A 362 -23.80 20.80 7.31
N ALA A 363 -23.24 19.70 6.85
CA ALA A 363 -23.15 19.34 5.43
C ALA A 363 -23.76 17.97 5.18
N TYR A 364 -24.23 17.72 3.96
CA TYR A 364 -24.85 16.44 3.63
C TYR A 364 -23.81 15.33 3.45
N ASN A 365 -24.16 14.12 3.90
CA ASN A 365 -23.36 12.91 3.75
C ASN A 365 -24.23 11.70 3.46
N ARG A 366 -23.58 10.57 3.17
CA ARG A 366 -24.22 9.25 3.11
C ARG A 366 -23.48 8.27 3.98
N CYS A 367 -24.25 7.46 4.70
CA CYS A 367 -23.79 6.32 5.45
C CYS A 367 -23.85 5.03 4.62
N PHE A 368 -22.85 4.18 4.80
CA PHE A 368 -22.71 2.87 4.17
C PHE A 368 -22.52 1.83 5.28
N HIS A 369 -23.51 0.98 5.49
CA HIS A 369 -23.48 -0.11 6.48
C HIS A 369 -23.74 -1.47 5.83
N PRO A 370 -23.47 -2.59 6.52
CA PRO A 370 -23.56 -3.92 5.91
C PRO A 370 -24.95 -4.26 5.36
N THR A 371 -26.00 -3.75 6.00
CA THR A 371 -27.40 -4.11 5.71
C THR A 371 -28.27 -2.94 5.26
N TYR A 372 -27.72 -1.72 5.24
CA TYR A 372 -28.46 -0.52 4.84
C TYR A 372 -27.54 0.63 4.44
N SER A 373 -28.08 1.57 3.67
CA SER A 373 -27.47 2.87 3.39
C SER A 373 -28.53 3.95 3.51
N TYR A 374 -28.16 5.10 4.07
CA TYR A 374 -29.06 6.25 4.18
C TYR A 374 -28.29 7.56 3.99
N TRP A 375 -29.00 8.55 3.50
CA TRP A 375 -28.51 9.92 3.43
C TRP A 375 -28.83 10.64 4.75
N GLY A 376 -28.00 11.60 5.10
CA GLY A 376 -28.24 12.48 6.24
C GLY A 376 -27.33 13.68 6.18
N ASP A 377 -27.21 14.38 7.29
CA ASP A 377 -26.26 15.46 7.48
C ASP A 377 -25.37 15.17 8.67
N GLY A 378 -24.19 15.77 8.65
CA GLY A 378 -23.15 15.56 9.65
C GLY A 378 -22.58 16.90 10.04
N THR A 379 -22.20 17.04 11.30
CA THR A 379 -21.54 18.24 11.80
C THR A 379 -20.26 18.45 11.01
N ARG A 380 -20.03 19.69 10.56
CA ARG A 380 -18.86 20.05 9.73
C ARG A 380 -17.52 19.86 10.45
N SER A 381 -17.52 19.78 11.79
CA SER A 381 -16.36 19.42 12.62
C SER A 381 -16.11 17.92 12.78
N SER A 382 -16.88 17.06 12.12
CA SER A 382 -16.71 15.61 12.24
C SER A 382 -15.51 15.11 11.46
N SER A 383 -14.51 14.56 12.18
CA SER A 383 -13.35 13.88 11.61
C SER A 383 -13.63 12.45 11.12
N ALA A 384 -14.80 11.90 11.44
CA ALA A 384 -15.18 10.51 11.14
C ALA A 384 -15.71 10.31 9.71
N ILE A 385 -15.93 11.38 8.96
CA ILE A 385 -16.55 11.34 7.63
C ILE A 385 -15.46 11.57 6.57
N GLN A 386 -15.38 10.65 5.62
CA GLN A 386 -14.39 10.67 4.55
C GLN A 386 -14.85 11.50 3.36
N ALA A 387 -13.93 11.83 2.46
CA ALA A 387 -14.23 12.54 1.23
C ALA A 387 -13.58 11.86 0.03
N VAL A 388 -14.18 12.07 -1.13
CA VAL A 388 -13.62 11.75 -2.45
C VAL A 388 -13.79 12.98 -3.34
N CYS A 389 -12.85 13.22 -4.24
CA CYS A 389 -12.92 14.29 -5.22
C CYS A 389 -13.19 13.71 -6.60
N LEU A 390 -13.82 14.49 -7.48
CA LEU A 390 -13.85 14.17 -8.91
C LEU A 390 -12.41 14.02 -9.41
N GLY A 391 -12.14 12.87 -10.04
CA GLY A 391 -10.95 12.60 -10.82
C GLY A 391 -11.13 13.16 -12.23
N ASP A 392 -10.01 13.57 -12.83
CA ASP A 392 -9.96 14.07 -14.21
C ASP A 392 -10.08 12.95 -15.25
#